data_AF-A0A062I188-F1
#
_entry.id   AF-A0A062I188-F1
#
_cell.length_a   1.000
_cell.length_b   1.000
_cell.length_c   1.000
_cell.angle_alpha   90.00
_cell.angle_beta   90.00
_cell.angle_gamma   90.00
#
_symmetry.space_group_name_H-M   'P 1'
#
loop_
_entity.id
_entity.type
_entity.pdbx_description
1 polymer ?
#
loop_
_entity_poly.entity_id
_entity_poly.type
_entity_poly.pdbx_seq_one_letter_code
_entity_poly.pdbx_strand_id
1 'polypeptide(L)'
;MLTFDDGALSSYSRVFPLLKQYQIPVVFALPTSWLNGNTQAGYEAYGQGNLVNWKQVREMQASGLAEFASHSDDLHHGVLANPQGNEQPAATSYAYLKSQKRYETDVEYQQRILQDLKKSYAVLKKEVGVEPKAIIWPYGAVNEQLEKLSQEAGFIFSFSLGRDGMNRVSDSTFKRSLVTNNPTAEQLTEGMINILNFEELDLFKQPRHFVSMDLKQLTASTNTQSDEKLGLLLSKLYSLKNNTLILKPLDDQDGDGQYDIAYFPTAQLSVQQDILNRTLWQAQTRAGQSVILELPVYPQKNKPFLVADLAKDIARFNSNLSGIQLNAGTTLNCAMQSTTIKENACANQLKQLTYVSQLTQKAVKPYLNMSNQAQFSLLLTPDFEHIENLPTLLKTLLSQHDLVNLKFNIVGKQKQFNHVLAILNTLDSKYKQRIMLTLSLPENSQQNAWQEVKQGLFNIQRIGIQKFGVDGYTNENSKNVHEYLYNPISLNSSSVMYQPFAGLATEGKK
;
A
#
# COMPACT_ATOMS: atom_id res chain seq x y z
N MET A 1 25.10 -6.90 6.90
CA MET A 1 25.66 -5.55 6.64
C MET A 1 25.02 -4.58 7.62
N LEU A 2 25.79 -3.68 8.24
CA LEU A 2 25.24 -2.60 9.08
C LEU A 2 25.23 -1.31 8.27
N THR A 3 24.15 -0.54 8.36
CA THR A 3 23.99 0.75 7.67
C THR A 3 23.51 1.81 8.64
N PHE A 4 24.05 3.02 8.54
CA PHE A 4 23.63 4.18 9.32
C PHE A 4 23.29 5.33 8.38
N ASP A 5 22.07 5.85 8.48
CA ASP A 5 21.59 6.85 7.54
C ASP A 5 21.80 8.29 8.08
N ASP A 6 21.45 9.29 7.28
CA ASP A 6 21.34 10.72 7.62
C ASP A 6 22.63 11.50 7.93
N GLY A 7 23.72 10.84 8.30
CA GLY A 7 24.96 11.52 8.66
C GLY A 7 24.91 12.25 10.00
N ALA A 8 24.13 11.76 10.96
CA ALA A 8 24.13 12.29 12.33
C ALA A 8 25.53 12.25 12.96
N LEU A 9 25.89 13.23 13.78
CA LEU A 9 27.21 13.35 14.44
C LEU A 9 27.55 12.13 15.32
N SER A 10 26.54 11.41 15.81
CA SER A 10 26.71 10.14 16.53
C SER A 10 27.38 9.06 15.67
N SER A 11 27.22 9.09 14.35
CA SER A 11 27.95 8.22 13.40
C SER A 11 29.46 8.35 13.57
N TYR A 12 29.97 9.57 13.74
CA TYR A 12 31.39 9.83 13.95
C TYR A 12 31.79 9.69 15.43
N SER A 13 31.01 10.25 16.36
CA SER A 13 31.42 10.36 17.77
C SER A 13 31.13 9.13 18.63
N ARG A 14 30.24 8.24 18.19
CA ARG A 14 29.82 7.03 18.91
C ARG A 14 30.06 5.76 18.10
N VAL A 15 29.59 5.70 16.86
CA VAL A 15 29.67 4.49 16.03
C VAL A 15 31.10 4.24 15.56
N PHE A 16 31.74 5.22 14.93
CA PHE A 16 33.09 5.04 14.35
C PHE A 16 34.17 4.54 15.34
N PRO A 17 34.26 5.00 16.61
CA PRO A 17 35.16 4.42 17.59
C PRO A 17 34.93 2.92 17.83
N LEU A 18 33.67 2.48 17.86
CA LEU A 18 33.32 1.07 18.01
C LEU A 18 33.72 0.28 16.76
N LEU A 19 33.55 0.83 15.56
CA LEU A 19 34.01 0.18 14.33
C LEU A 19 35.52 -0.07 14.36
N LYS A 20 36.31 0.91 14.82
CA LYS A 20 37.76 0.76 15.01
C LYS A 20 38.10 -0.30 16.05
N GLN A 21 37.34 -0.38 17.14
CA GLN A 21 37.57 -1.38 18.18
C GLN A 21 37.25 -2.81 17.70
N TYR A 22 36.14 -2.99 17.00
CA TYR A 22 35.65 -4.31 16.58
C TYR A 22 36.09 -4.72 15.17
N GLN A 23 36.72 -3.81 14.41
CA GLN A 23 37.15 -4.03 13.02
C GLN A 23 35.97 -4.45 12.10
N ILE A 24 34.81 -3.82 12.30
CA ILE A 24 33.59 -4.11 11.54
C ILE A 24 33.38 -3.04 10.46
N PRO A 25 33.32 -3.41 9.16
CA PRO A 25 32.99 -2.47 8.10
C PRO A 25 31.49 -2.15 8.09
N VAL A 26 31.14 -0.88 7.86
CA VAL A 26 29.74 -0.43 7.77
C VAL A 26 29.55 0.59 6.65
N VAL A 27 28.30 0.77 6.24
CA VAL A 27 27.90 1.78 5.25
C VAL A 27 27.23 2.96 5.95
N PHE A 28 27.61 4.18 5.57
CA PHE A 28 26.93 5.41 5.98
C PHE A 28 26.23 6.04 4.79
N ALA A 29 24.93 6.33 4.89
CA ALA A 29 24.18 7.04 3.86
C ALA A 29 24.15 8.54 4.18
N LEU A 30 24.56 9.40 3.25
CA LEU A 30 24.65 10.85 3.47
C LEU A 30 23.75 11.64 2.52
N PRO A 31 22.82 12.47 3.04
CA PRO A 31 22.14 13.48 2.25
C PRO A 31 23.11 14.64 1.96
N THR A 32 23.51 14.83 0.71
CA THR A 32 24.59 15.77 0.41
C THR A 32 24.18 17.24 0.59
N SER A 33 22.89 17.58 0.45
CA SER A 33 22.39 18.94 0.73
C SER A 33 22.49 19.30 2.21
N TRP A 34 22.27 18.33 3.11
CA TRP A 34 22.32 18.55 4.55
C TRP A 34 23.74 18.85 5.02
N LEU A 35 24.72 18.04 4.59
CA LEU A 35 26.13 18.22 4.96
C LEU A 35 26.72 19.50 4.38
N ASN A 36 26.25 19.93 3.20
CA ASN A 36 26.68 21.18 2.58
C ASN A 36 25.99 22.42 3.16
N GLY A 37 24.96 22.25 4.01
CA GLY A 37 24.17 23.36 4.54
C GLY A 37 23.35 24.07 3.46
N ASN A 38 23.01 23.37 2.36
CA ASN A 38 22.21 23.91 1.27
C ASN A 38 20.73 24.04 1.66
N THR A 39 20.28 23.28 2.66
CA THR A 39 18.91 23.26 3.16
C THR A 39 18.87 23.32 4.70
N GLN A 40 17.72 23.68 5.26
CA GLN A 40 17.49 23.66 6.71
C GLN A 40 17.08 22.27 7.22
N ALA A 41 16.76 21.32 6.34
CA ALA A 41 16.23 20.02 6.71
C ALA A 41 17.14 19.24 7.69
N GLY A 42 18.46 19.28 7.48
CA GLY A 42 19.41 18.68 8.42
C GLY A 42 19.42 19.33 9.81
N TYR A 43 19.25 20.65 9.87
CA TYR A 43 19.09 21.40 11.13
C TYR A 43 17.75 21.09 11.80
N GLU A 44 16.66 21.01 11.03
CA GLU A 44 15.33 20.68 11.57
C GLU A 44 15.28 19.24 12.12
N ALA A 45 15.97 18.30 11.47
CA ALA A 45 16.00 16.90 11.88
C ALA A 45 16.88 16.66 13.12
N TYR A 46 18.08 17.25 13.18
CA TYR A 46 19.07 16.93 14.22
C TYR A 46 19.52 18.11 15.08
N GLY A 47 19.22 19.35 14.70
CA GLY A 47 19.70 20.56 15.36
C GLY A 47 21.09 21.01 14.90
N GLN A 48 21.49 22.22 15.32
CA GLN A 48 22.76 22.82 14.91
C GLN A 48 23.96 22.02 15.43
N GLY A 49 24.90 21.73 14.53
CA GLY A 49 26.15 21.04 14.87
C GLY A 49 26.01 19.54 15.14
N ASN A 50 24.84 18.96 14.86
CA ASN A 50 24.56 17.53 15.12
C ASN A 50 24.65 16.65 13.85
N LEU A 51 25.26 17.14 12.78
CA LEU A 51 25.64 16.37 11.61
C LEU A 51 27.15 16.22 11.51
N VAL A 52 27.61 15.14 10.87
CA VAL A 52 29.03 15.01 10.50
C VAL A 52 29.41 16.08 9.48
N ASN A 53 30.68 16.48 9.49
CA ASN A 53 31.24 17.32 8.43
C ASN A 53 32.16 16.53 7.50
N TRP A 54 32.50 17.09 6.33
CA TRP A 54 33.33 16.42 5.34
C TRP A 54 34.74 16.04 5.83
N LYS A 55 35.30 16.75 6.82
CA LYS A 55 36.58 16.35 7.43
C LYS A 55 36.43 15.01 8.18
N GLN A 56 35.37 14.87 8.97
CA GLN A 56 35.06 13.64 9.69
C GLN A 56 34.74 12.47 8.74
N VAL A 57 33.97 12.73 7.68
CA VAL A 57 33.67 11.74 6.63
C VAL A 57 34.96 11.21 5.99
N ARG A 58 35.88 12.09 5.61
CA ARG A 58 37.17 11.68 5.03
C ARG A 58 38.03 10.87 6.00
N GLU A 59 38.05 11.24 7.28
CA GLU A 59 38.76 10.47 8.31
C GLU A 59 38.18 9.06 8.44
N MET A 60 36.85 8.94 8.46
CA MET A 60 36.16 7.67 8.50
C MET A 60 36.46 6.82 7.26
N GLN A 61 36.41 7.38 6.05
CA GLN A 61 36.74 6.67 4.82
C GLN A 61 38.19 6.15 4.84
N ALA A 62 39.14 7.00 5.26
CA ALA A 62 40.55 6.66 5.28
C ALA A 62 40.89 5.49 6.21
N SER A 63 40.00 5.15 7.15
CA SER A 63 40.16 3.97 8.01
C SER A 63 39.98 2.64 7.28
N GLY A 64 39.31 2.63 6.12
CA GLY A 64 38.90 1.41 5.43
C GLY A 64 37.71 0.67 6.06
N LEU A 65 37.13 1.21 7.14
CA LEU A 65 36.00 0.61 7.87
C LEU A 65 34.65 1.29 7.57
N ALA A 66 34.66 2.46 6.92
CA ALA A 66 33.46 3.18 6.53
C ALA A 66 33.39 3.25 5.01
N GLU A 67 32.27 2.83 4.44
CA GLU A 67 31.87 3.09 3.06
C GLU A 67 30.77 4.15 3.06
N PHE A 68 30.79 5.11 2.12
CA PHE A 68 29.76 6.13 2.00
C PHE A 68 28.84 5.91 0.79
N ALA A 69 27.54 5.83 1.06
CA ALA A 69 26.47 5.77 0.07
C ALA A 69 25.75 7.11 -0.04
N SER A 70 25.13 7.35 -1.19
CA SER A 70 24.19 8.47 -1.34
C SER A 70 22.94 8.22 -0.51
N HIS A 71 22.44 9.27 0.14
CA HIS A 71 21.08 9.34 0.66
C HIS A 71 20.30 10.46 -0.07
N SER A 72 20.52 10.55 -1.40
CA SER A 72 20.14 11.66 -2.29
C SER A 72 20.93 12.96 -2.05
N ASP A 73 20.76 13.95 -2.93
CA ASP A 73 21.19 15.31 -2.61
C ASP A 73 20.15 15.96 -1.74
N ASP A 74 18.90 16.06 -2.23
CA ASP A 74 17.81 16.77 -1.61
C ASP A 74 16.44 16.10 -1.86
N LEU A 75 16.36 14.76 -1.78
CA LEU A 75 15.08 14.03 -1.84
C LEU A 75 14.58 13.59 -0.46
N HIS A 76 15.29 13.93 0.62
CA HIS A 76 14.91 13.59 1.99
C HIS A 76 13.90 14.60 2.58
N HIS A 77 12.79 14.80 1.89
CA HIS A 77 11.67 15.62 2.34
C HIS A 77 10.36 15.22 1.67
N GLY A 78 9.26 15.83 2.12
CA GLY A 78 7.96 15.74 1.46
C GLY A 78 7.83 16.76 0.31
N VAL A 79 7.24 16.35 -0.81
CA VAL A 79 6.77 17.26 -1.86
C VAL A 79 5.26 17.31 -1.88
N LEU A 80 4.70 18.45 -2.27
CA LEU A 80 3.27 18.59 -2.52
C LEU A 80 2.86 17.58 -3.61
N ALA A 81 2.07 16.57 -3.26
CA ALA A 81 1.74 15.44 -4.12
C ALA A 81 0.30 15.47 -4.64
N ASN A 82 -0.47 16.51 -4.33
CA ASN A 82 -1.80 16.77 -4.88
C ASN A 82 -2.21 18.26 -4.66
N PRO A 83 -3.30 18.73 -5.30
CA PRO A 83 -3.80 20.10 -5.12
C PRO A 83 -4.21 20.47 -3.69
N GLN A 84 -4.56 19.48 -2.85
CA GLN A 84 -5.14 19.70 -1.53
C GLN A 84 -4.12 19.90 -0.41
N GLY A 85 -2.86 19.54 -0.61
CA GLY A 85 -1.83 19.73 0.41
C GLY A 85 -1.24 18.46 1.00
N ASN A 86 -1.41 17.29 0.38
CA ASN A 86 -0.64 16.13 0.84
C ASN A 86 0.85 16.33 0.53
N GLU A 87 1.69 16.10 1.54
CA GLU A 87 3.13 15.93 1.36
C GLU A 87 3.48 14.45 1.37
N GLN A 88 4.23 14.01 0.36
CA GLN A 88 4.67 12.61 0.19
C GLN A 88 6.16 12.57 -0.18
N PRO A 89 6.86 11.43 0.01
CA PRO A 89 8.28 11.33 -0.28
C PRO A 89 8.66 11.89 -1.66
N ALA A 90 9.64 12.81 -1.70
CA ALA A 90 10.05 13.51 -2.91
C ALA A 90 10.49 12.60 -4.05
N ALA A 91 11.11 11.46 -3.70
CA ALA A 91 11.62 10.51 -4.68
C ALA A 91 10.50 9.81 -5.46
N THR A 92 9.49 9.25 -4.78
CA THR A 92 8.46 8.41 -5.43
C THR A 92 7.22 9.18 -5.89
N SER A 93 7.14 10.49 -5.61
CA SER A 93 5.95 11.29 -5.85
C SER A 93 6.14 12.24 -7.03
N TYR A 94 5.17 12.28 -7.93
CA TYR A 94 5.03 13.33 -8.93
C TYR A 94 4.52 14.59 -8.21
N ALA A 95 5.30 15.66 -8.24
CA ALA A 95 4.93 16.87 -7.53
C ALA A 95 3.75 17.58 -8.22
N TYR A 96 2.88 18.20 -7.42
CA TYR A 96 1.87 19.13 -7.90
C TYR A 96 2.45 20.55 -7.92
N LEU A 97 2.58 21.10 -9.12
CA LEU A 97 3.14 22.43 -9.37
C LEU A 97 2.06 23.49 -9.15
N LYS A 98 1.95 23.98 -7.91
CA LYS A 98 0.89 24.91 -7.48
C LYS A 98 0.75 26.16 -8.37
N SER A 99 1.85 26.72 -8.83
CA SER A 99 1.84 27.90 -9.73
C SER A 99 1.28 27.59 -11.12
N GLN A 100 1.43 26.36 -11.59
CA GLN A 100 0.97 25.90 -12.90
C GLN A 100 -0.36 25.13 -12.85
N LYS A 101 -0.85 24.83 -11.63
CA LYS A 101 -2.09 24.07 -11.37
C LYS A 101 -2.14 22.71 -12.08
N ARG A 102 -1.02 22.00 -12.10
CA ARG A 102 -0.90 20.67 -12.71
C ARG A 102 0.15 19.83 -11.98
N TYR A 103 0.10 18.52 -12.19
CA TYR A 103 1.17 17.62 -11.82
C TYR A 103 2.40 17.78 -12.73
N GLU A 104 3.56 17.36 -12.22
CA GLU A 104 4.74 17.10 -13.03
C GLU A 104 4.42 16.11 -14.16
N THR A 105 5.00 16.40 -15.32
CA THR A 105 5.07 15.44 -16.43
C THR A 105 6.09 14.34 -16.13
N ASP A 106 6.09 13.27 -16.93
CA ASP A 106 7.09 12.19 -16.78
C ASP A 106 8.50 12.70 -17.01
N VAL A 107 8.68 13.63 -17.95
CA VAL A 107 9.98 14.23 -18.26
C VAL A 107 10.48 15.10 -17.11
N GLU A 108 9.61 15.95 -16.55
CA GLU A 108 9.98 16.80 -15.40
C GLU A 108 10.35 15.97 -14.17
N TYR A 109 9.55 14.95 -13.85
CA TYR A 109 9.84 14.01 -12.76
C TYR A 109 11.19 13.32 -12.95
N GLN A 110 11.42 12.70 -14.13
CA GLN A 110 12.67 11.99 -14.41
C GLN A 110 13.88 12.93 -14.35
N GLN A 111 13.76 14.15 -14.90
CA GLN A 111 14.83 15.14 -14.86
C GLN A 111 15.15 15.59 -13.44
N ARG A 112 14.13 15.89 -12.62
CA ARG A 112 14.31 16.28 -11.22
C ARG A 112 15.08 15.22 -10.44
N ILE A 113 14.65 13.96 -10.54
CA ILE A 113 15.28 12.85 -9.83
C ILE A 113 16.71 12.61 -10.35
N LEU A 114 16.92 12.55 -11.66
CA LEU A 114 18.22 12.26 -12.24
C LEU A 114 19.26 13.34 -11.91
N GLN A 115 18.85 14.62 -11.91
CA GLN A 115 19.71 15.74 -11.55
C GLN A 115 20.14 15.66 -10.08
N ASP A 116 19.22 15.35 -9.18
CA ASP A 116 19.52 15.14 -7.76
C ASP A 116 20.53 14.00 -7.54
N LEU A 117 20.27 12.85 -8.16
CA LEU A 117 21.13 11.67 -8.05
C LEU A 117 22.54 11.95 -8.61
N LYS A 118 22.65 12.58 -9.79
CA LYS A 118 23.95 12.97 -10.36
C LYS A 118 24.69 13.98 -9.50
N LYS A 119 23.97 14.90 -8.85
CA LYS A 119 24.57 15.88 -7.93
C LYS A 119 25.13 15.19 -6.68
N SER A 120 24.36 14.32 -6.03
CA SER A 120 24.85 13.58 -4.85
C SER A 120 26.04 12.68 -5.19
N TYR A 121 26.00 12.02 -6.35
CA TYR A 121 27.12 11.23 -6.85
C TYR A 121 28.39 12.09 -7.01
N ALA A 122 28.28 13.25 -7.66
CA ALA A 122 29.42 14.15 -7.88
C ALA A 122 29.99 14.71 -6.58
N VAL A 123 29.13 15.08 -5.61
CA VAL A 123 29.56 15.55 -4.30
C VAL A 123 30.30 14.44 -3.55
N LEU A 124 29.72 13.25 -3.43
CA LEU A 124 30.37 12.15 -2.72
C LEU A 124 31.69 11.73 -3.37
N LYS A 125 31.75 11.65 -4.71
CA LYS A 125 32.99 11.33 -5.43
C LYS A 125 34.09 12.33 -5.10
N LYS A 126 33.76 13.62 -5.06
CA LYS A 126 34.69 14.70 -4.70
C LYS A 126 35.14 14.59 -3.24
N GLU A 127 34.20 14.38 -2.33
CA GLU A 127 34.45 14.50 -0.89
C GLU A 127 35.13 13.26 -0.30
N VAL A 128 34.80 12.07 -0.81
CA VAL A 128 35.29 10.77 -0.32
C VAL A 128 36.48 10.26 -1.14
N GLY A 129 36.63 10.70 -2.40
CA GLY A 129 37.76 10.35 -3.26
C GLY A 129 37.65 8.99 -3.96
N VAL A 130 36.53 8.28 -3.79
CA VAL A 130 36.21 7.03 -4.50
C VAL A 130 34.85 7.16 -5.19
N GLU A 131 34.58 6.30 -6.17
CA GLU A 131 33.29 6.28 -6.85
C GLU A 131 32.19 5.76 -5.91
N PRO A 132 31.12 6.55 -5.66
CA PRO A 132 29.98 6.10 -4.87
C PRO A 132 29.29 4.93 -5.58
N LYS A 133 29.02 3.86 -4.85
CA LYS A 133 28.42 2.64 -5.43
C LYS A 133 26.93 2.53 -5.21
N ALA A 134 26.42 3.11 -4.13
CA ALA A 134 25.09 2.83 -3.62
C ALA A 134 24.25 4.09 -3.42
N ILE A 135 22.95 3.96 -3.67
CA ILE A 135 21.91 4.84 -3.16
C ILE A 135 21.12 4.08 -2.09
N ILE A 136 20.98 4.70 -0.93
CA ILE A 136 20.04 4.30 0.10
C ILE A 136 18.90 5.30 0.00
N TRP A 137 17.67 4.86 -0.24
CA TRP A 137 16.57 5.79 -0.54
C TRP A 137 15.98 6.41 0.74
N PRO A 138 15.79 7.74 0.82
CA PRO A 138 15.04 8.38 1.90
C PRO A 138 13.69 7.71 2.14
N TYR A 139 13.35 7.46 3.41
CA TYR A 139 12.14 6.72 3.82
C TYR A 139 12.02 5.30 3.24
N GLY A 140 13.08 4.78 2.61
CA GLY A 140 13.02 3.55 1.81
C GLY A 140 12.18 3.68 0.53
N ALA A 141 11.79 4.89 0.14
CA ALA A 141 10.85 5.11 -0.97
C ALA A 141 11.53 4.94 -2.33
N VAL A 142 11.27 3.81 -3.00
CA VAL A 142 11.85 3.48 -4.31
C VAL A 142 10.89 2.66 -5.16
N ASN A 143 10.95 2.81 -6.48
CA ASN A 143 10.20 2.03 -7.46
C ASN A 143 11.11 1.66 -8.66
N GLU A 144 10.60 0.90 -9.65
CA GLU A 144 11.45 0.44 -10.76
C GLU A 144 11.95 1.59 -11.65
N GLN A 145 11.23 2.72 -11.69
CA GLN A 145 11.70 3.90 -12.43
C GLN A 145 12.91 4.52 -11.73
N LEU A 146 12.84 4.66 -10.41
CA LEU A 146 13.92 5.21 -9.59
C LEU A 146 15.18 4.32 -9.62
N GLU A 147 15.01 3.00 -9.62
CA GLU A 147 16.12 2.06 -9.79
C GLU A 147 16.86 2.25 -11.12
N LYS A 148 16.14 2.48 -12.22
CA LYS A 148 16.75 2.77 -13.53
C LYS A 148 17.48 4.11 -13.54
N LEU A 149 16.86 5.13 -12.93
CA LEU A 149 17.47 6.47 -12.85
C LEU A 149 18.72 6.49 -11.97
N SER A 150 18.77 5.68 -10.90
CA SER A 150 19.98 5.56 -10.08
C SER A 150 21.12 4.86 -10.82
N GLN A 151 20.81 3.84 -11.62
CA GLN A 151 21.78 3.23 -12.54
C GLN A 151 22.31 4.23 -13.56
N GLU A 152 21.43 5.04 -14.16
CA GLU A 152 21.83 6.11 -15.10
C GLU A 152 22.69 7.18 -14.43
N ALA A 153 22.47 7.45 -13.14
CA ALA A 153 23.30 8.38 -12.35
C ALA A 153 24.67 7.80 -11.96
N GLY A 154 24.88 6.49 -12.12
CA GLY A 154 26.16 5.80 -11.83
C GLY A 154 26.16 4.92 -10.58
N PHE A 155 25.02 4.72 -9.91
CA PHE A 155 24.91 3.82 -8.77
C PHE A 155 24.64 2.38 -9.22
N ILE A 156 25.38 1.42 -8.66
CA ILE A 156 25.23 -0.01 -8.96
C ILE A 156 24.39 -0.76 -7.92
N PHE A 157 24.23 -0.19 -6.72
CA PHE A 157 23.40 -0.76 -5.65
C PHE A 157 22.28 0.21 -5.26
N SER A 158 21.10 -0.33 -5.03
CA SER A 158 19.90 0.38 -4.56
C SER A 158 19.42 -0.27 -3.26
N PHE A 159 19.09 0.51 -2.24
CA PHE A 159 18.60 0.00 -0.95
C PHE A 159 17.30 0.68 -0.54
N SER A 160 16.29 -0.12 -0.21
CA SER A 160 15.01 0.32 0.34
C SER A 160 14.91 -0.01 1.84
N LEU A 161 13.80 0.36 2.48
CA LEU A 161 13.42 -0.19 3.79
C LEU A 161 12.60 -1.47 3.63
N GLY A 162 11.99 -1.70 2.47
CA GLY A 162 11.40 -2.99 2.13
C GLY A 162 10.37 -3.47 3.16
N ARG A 163 10.02 -4.74 3.04
CA ARG A 163 9.70 -5.54 4.22
C ARG A 163 10.99 -6.24 4.63
N ASP A 164 11.17 -6.40 5.95
CA ASP A 164 12.21 -7.26 6.52
C ASP A 164 12.27 -8.61 5.79
N GLY A 165 13.45 -8.94 5.30
CA GLY A 165 13.71 -10.13 4.52
C GLY A 165 15.17 -10.20 4.11
N MET A 166 15.62 -11.42 3.83
CA MET A 166 16.93 -11.76 3.34
C MET A 166 17.06 -11.29 1.91
N ASN A 167 18.26 -10.77 1.63
CA ASN A 167 18.64 -10.35 0.31
C ASN A 167 19.35 -11.48 -0.43
N ARG A 168 19.12 -11.57 -1.74
CA ARG A 168 19.90 -12.38 -2.67
C ARG A 168 20.85 -11.46 -3.43
N VAL A 169 21.98 -12.00 -3.88
CA VAL A 169 22.97 -11.23 -4.66
C VAL A 169 22.37 -10.71 -5.98
N SER A 170 21.32 -11.36 -6.48
CA SER A 170 20.58 -10.97 -7.69
C SER A 170 19.51 -9.90 -7.44
N ASP A 171 19.27 -9.47 -6.20
CA ASP A 171 18.25 -8.48 -5.91
C ASP A 171 18.66 -7.13 -6.49
N SER A 172 17.76 -6.52 -7.25
CA SER A 172 18.02 -5.24 -7.91
C SER A 172 17.99 -4.07 -6.92
N THR A 173 17.10 -4.16 -5.93
CA THR A 173 17.03 -3.28 -4.77
C THR A 173 17.03 -4.13 -3.50
N PHE A 174 18.03 -3.90 -2.65
CA PHE A 174 18.23 -4.61 -1.39
C PHE A 174 17.31 -4.07 -0.29
N LYS A 175 16.73 -4.97 0.49
CA LYS A 175 15.87 -4.69 1.65
C LYS A 175 16.72 -4.46 2.90
N ARG A 176 16.23 -3.64 3.83
CA ARG A 176 16.90 -3.38 5.11
C ARG A 176 15.90 -3.37 6.25
N SER A 177 16.26 -4.00 7.36
CA SER A 177 15.45 -3.94 8.57
C SER A 177 15.72 -2.68 9.37
N LEU A 178 14.65 -1.95 9.66
CA LEU A 178 14.72 -0.69 10.40
C LEU A 178 14.67 -0.95 11.90
N VAL A 179 15.72 -0.51 12.60
CA VAL A 179 15.75 -0.53 14.06
C VAL A 179 15.00 0.68 14.60
N THR A 180 13.91 0.45 15.34
CA THR A 180 13.02 1.50 15.86
C THR A 180 12.71 1.32 17.34
N ASN A 181 12.29 2.41 18.01
CA ASN A 181 11.80 2.41 19.40
C ASN A 181 12.82 1.95 20.46
N ASN A 182 14.12 2.11 20.19
CA ASN A 182 15.20 1.77 21.13
C ASN A 182 15.07 0.33 21.70
N PRO A 183 15.14 -0.70 20.84
CA PRO A 183 14.85 -2.07 21.25
C PRO A 183 15.96 -2.63 22.14
N THR A 184 15.62 -3.62 22.97
CA THR A 184 16.63 -4.39 23.72
C THR A 184 17.40 -5.33 22.78
N ALA A 185 18.52 -5.88 23.28
CA ALA A 185 19.31 -6.85 22.51
C ALA A 185 18.49 -8.12 22.20
N GLU A 186 17.61 -8.53 23.12
CA GLU A 186 16.71 -9.68 22.94
C GLU A 186 15.69 -9.40 21.84
N GLN A 187 15.09 -8.21 21.82
CA GLN A 187 14.13 -7.80 20.79
C GLN A 187 14.78 -7.74 19.40
N LEU A 188 16.02 -7.24 19.31
CA LEU A 188 16.79 -7.26 18.06
C LEU A 188 17.09 -8.70 17.62
N THR A 189 17.51 -9.56 18.55
CA THR A 189 17.81 -10.96 18.27
C THR A 189 16.57 -11.70 17.78
N GLU A 190 15.44 -11.52 18.45
CA GLU A 190 14.14 -12.08 18.06
C GLU A 190 13.73 -11.59 16.67
N GLY A 191 13.84 -10.28 16.40
CA GLY A 191 13.57 -9.71 15.07
C GLY A 191 14.40 -10.38 13.98
N MET A 192 15.71 -10.53 14.20
CA MET A 192 16.61 -11.20 13.25
C MET A 192 16.26 -12.68 13.03
N ILE A 193 15.95 -13.42 14.10
CA ILE A 193 15.53 -14.84 14.02
C ILE A 193 14.21 -14.96 13.24
N ASN A 194 13.28 -14.03 13.44
CA ASN A 194 11.99 -14.05 12.74
C ASN A 194 12.16 -13.85 11.23
N ILE A 195 13.07 -12.95 10.83
CA ILE A 195 13.41 -12.73 9.42
C ILE A 195 13.94 -14.00 8.78
N LEU A 196 14.89 -14.67 9.44
CA LEU A 196 15.54 -15.88 8.92
C LEU A 196 14.57 -17.07 8.75
N ASN A 197 13.53 -17.15 9.58
CA ASN A 197 12.67 -18.34 9.65
C ASN A 197 11.31 -18.20 8.95
N PHE A 198 10.80 -16.97 8.72
CA PHE A 198 9.37 -16.78 8.36
C PHE A 198 9.11 -15.94 7.09
N GLU A 199 10.14 -15.72 6.29
CA GLU A 199 10.24 -14.73 5.22
C GLU A 199 9.10 -14.70 4.16
N GLU A 200 8.62 -15.86 3.70
CA GLU A 200 7.54 -15.93 2.68
C GLU A 200 6.17 -16.32 3.26
N LEU A 201 6.14 -17.16 4.31
CA LEU A 201 4.90 -17.63 4.91
C LEU A 201 4.13 -16.51 5.63
N ASP A 202 4.81 -15.47 6.11
CA ASP A 202 4.18 -14.36 6.85
C ASP A 202 3.59 -13.26 5.95
N LEU A 203 3.83 -13.27 4.64
CA LEU A 203 3.24 -12.30 3.69
C LEU A 203 1.72 -12.25 3.78
N PHE A 204 1.13 -13.43 3.97
CA PHE A 204 -0.31 -13.62 3.98
C PHE A 204 -0.86 -13.98 5.36
N LYS A 205 -0.05 -14.04 6.42
CA LYS A 205 -0.56 -14.31 7.77
C LYS A 205 -1.25 -13.11 8.42
N GLN A 206 -0.89 -11.89 8.02
CA GLN A 206 -1.46 -10.69 8.64
C GLN A 206 -2.98 -10.63 8.42
N PRO A 207 -3.78 -10.40 9.49
CA PRO A 207 -5.23 -10.25 9.37
C PRO A 207 -5.56 -8.97 8.58
N ARG A 208 -6.66 -8.99 7.83
CA ARG A 208 -7.20 -7.82 7.14
C ARG A 208 -8.68 -7.68 7.45
N HIS A 209 -9.02 -6.73 8.30
CA HIS A 209 -10.41 -6.39 8.57
C HIS A 209 -10.72 -5.12 7.81
N PHE A 210 -11.70 -5.17 6.89
CA PHE A 210 -11.92 -4.09 5.95
C PHE A 210 -13.35 -3.57 5.87
N VAL A 211 -13.44 -2.32 5.43
CA VAL A 211 -14.68 -1.75 4.89
C VAL A 211 -14.42 -1.30 3.45
N SER A 212 -15.41 -1.45 2.59
CA SER A 212 -15.38 -1.03 1.20
C SER A 212 -16.42 0.05 0.94
N MET A 213 -16.04 1.10 0.22
CA MET A 213 -16.90 2.24 -0.10
C MET A 213 -16.59 2.86 -1.46
N ASP A 214 -17.59 3.55 -2.01
CA ASP A 214 -17.44 4.38 -3.21
C ASP A 214 -16.81 5.73 -2.87
N LEU A 215 -15.74 6.09 -3.59
CA LEU A 215 -15.02 7.34 -3.35
C LEU A 215 -15.90 8.58 -3.63
N LYS A 216 -16.92 8.44 -4.49
CA LYS A 216 -17.89 9.50 -4.80
C LYS A 216 -18.55 10.11 -3.57
N GLN A 217 -18.69 9.36 -2.48
CA GLN A 217 -19.29 9.84 -1.24
C GLN A 217 -18.54 11.04 -0.64
N LEU A 218 -17.23 11.13 -0.89
CA LEU A 218 -16.37 12.21 -0.40
C LEU A 218 -16.35 13.44 -1.30
N THR A 219 -16.99 13.38 -2.47
CA THR A 219 -17.08 14.52 -3.38
C THR A 219 -17.89 15.65 -2.76
N ALA A 220 -17.50 16.88 -3.06
CA ALA A 220 -18.24 18.08 -2.67
C ALA A 220 -17.93 19.23 -3.63
N SER A 221 -18.71 20.31 -3.55
CA SER A 221 -18.53 21.49 -4.38
C SER A 221 -17.19 22.21 -4.13
N THR A 222 -16.58 22.00 -2.95
CA THR A 222 -15.31 22.60 -2.56
C THR A 222 -14.37 21.56 -1.93
N ASN A 223 -13.06 21.82 -2.01
CA ASN A 223 -12.06 20.98 -1.36
C ASN A 223 -12.21 20.98 0.17
N THR A 224 -12.58 22.11 0.78
CA THR A 224 -12.83 22.20 2.23
C THR A 224 -13.95 21.25 2.67
N GLN A 225 -15.07 21.24 1.97
CA GLN A 225 -16.19 20.34 2.29
C GLN A 225 -15.83 18.86 2.03
N SER A 226 -15.02 18.59 1.00
CA SER A 226 -14.50 17.24 0.74
C SER A 226 -13.59 16.78 1.88
N ASP A 227 -12.74 17.67 2.40
CA ASP A 227 -11.86 17.41 3.53
C ASP A 227 -12.64 17.25 4.85
N GLU A 228 -13.74 17.96 5.07
CA GLU A 228 -14.64 17.74 6.20
C GLU A 228 -15.25 16.33 6.18
N LYS A 229 -15.75 15.90 5.01
CA LYS A 229 -16.26 14.53 4.81
C LYS A 229 -15.16 13.48 5.03
N LEU A 230 -13.96 13.73 4.51
CA LEU A 230 -12.80 12.86 4.71
C LEU A 230 -12.42 12.80 6.20
N GLY A 231 -12.36 13.93 6.89
CA GLY A 231 -12.07 13.97 8.34
C GLY A 231 -13.04 13.13 9.15
N LEU A 232 -14.34 13.21 8.84
CA LEU A 232 -15.36 12.39 9.49
C LEU A 232 -15.17 10.89 9.20
N LEU A 233 -14.85 10.52 7.96
CA LEU A 233 -14.51 9.14 7.59
C LEU A 233 -13.30 8.64 8.40
N LEU A 234 -12.21 9.41 8.43
CA LEU A 234 -10.97 9.03 9.13
C LEU A 234 -11.21 8.79 10.62
N SER A 235 -11.97 9.67 11.28
CA SER A 235 -12.34 9.52 12.69
C SER A 235 -13.15 8.23 12.92
N LYS A 236 -14.08 7.91 12.02
CA LYS A 236 -14.88 6.68 12.11
C LYS A 236 -14.02 5.43 11.92
N LEU A 237 -13.14 5.40 10.91
CA LEU A 237 -12.22 4.28 10.68
C LEU A 237 -11.26 4.11 11.86
N TYR A 238 -10.72 5.22 12.39
CA TYR A 238 -9.86 5.20 13.57
C TYR A 238 -10.58 4.62 14.80
N SER A 239 -11.86 4.96 15.00
CA SER A 239 -12.66 4.40 16.09
C SER A 239 -13.10 2.96 15.84
N LEU A 240 -13.37 2.57 14.59
CA LEU A 240 -13.70 1.18 14.23
C LEU A 240 -12.51 0.24 14.45
N LYS A 241 -11.28 0.76 14.32
CA LYS A 241 -10.02 0.00 14.42
C LYS A 241 -9.96 -1.19 13.46
N ASN A 242 -10.56 -1.05 12.28
CA ASN A 242 -10.23 -1.90 11.14
C ASN A 242 -8.88 -1.43 10.56
N ASN A 243 -8.19 -2.27 9.78
CA ASN A 243 -6.84 -1.94 9.26
C ASN A 243 -6.78 -1.81 7.73
N THR A 244 -7.91 -1.97 7.03
CA THR A 244 -7.94 -1.90 5.57
C THR A 244 -9.18 -1.14 5.07
N LEU A 245 -8.98 -0.25 4.11
CA LEU A 245 -10.02 0.48 3.40
C LEU A 245 -9.96 0.10 1.93
N ILE A 246 -11.07 -0.38 1.38
CA ILE A 246 -11.21 -0.61 -0.06
C ILE A 246 -11.98 0.57 -0.66
N LEU A 247 -11.39 1.26 -1.64
CA LEU A 247 -12.04 2.39 -2.32
C LEU A 247 -12.36 2.01 -3.76
N LYS A 248 -13.57 2.34 -4.21
CA LYS A 248 -13.96 2.28 -5.63
C LYS A 248 -13.81 3.68 -6.22
N PRO A 249 -12.80 3.91 -7.10
CA PRO A 249 -12.44 5.25 -7.55
C PRO A 249 -13.12 5.66 -8.87
N LEU A 250 -14.01 4.83 -9.41
CA LEU A 250 -14.78 5.07 -10.61
C LEU A 250 -16.27 5.13 -10.27
N ASP A 251 -17.05 5.87 -11.06
CA ASP A 251 -18.51 5.86 -11.02
C ASP A 251 -19.09 5.54 -12.40
N ASP A 252 -20.26 4.93 -12.37
CA ASP A 252 -21.16 4.74 -13.51
C ASP A 252 -22.34 5.69 -13.27
N GLN A 253 -22.24 6.89 -13.84
CA GLN A 253 -23.16 7.98 -13.51
C GLN A 253 -24.56 7.76 -14.07
N ASP A 254 -24.67 7.13 -15.25
CA ASP A 254 -25.94 6.90 -15.95
C ASP A 254 -26.56 5.52 -15.68
N GLY A 255 -25.80 4.60 -15.07
CA GLY A 255 -26.24 3.27 -14.68
C GLY A 255 -26.32 2.27 -15.83
N ASP A 256 -25.63 2.51 -16.95
CA ASP A 256 -25.63 1.62 -18.12
C ASP A 256 -24.72 0.37 -17.96
N GLY A 257 -24.01 0.30 -16.82
CA GLY A 257 -23.03 -0.73 -16.51
C GLY A 257 -21.64 -0.45 -17.10
N GLN A 258 -21.36 0.78 -17.51
CA GLN A 258 -20.06 1.25 -17.97
C GLN A 258 -19.62 2.48 -17.20
N TYR A 259 -18.37 2.46 -16.76
CA TYR A 259 -17.81 3.55 -15.98
C TYR A 259 -17.38 4.69 -16.88
N ASP A 260 -17.84 5.90 -16.54
CA ASP A 260 -17.65 7.14 -17.30
C ASP A 260 -16.95 8.24 -16.48
N ILE A 261 -16.98 8.12 -15.14
CA ILE A 261 -16.38 9.06 -14.21
C ILE A 261 -15.20 8.46 -13.45
N ALA A 262 -14.16 9.27 -13.23
CA ALA A 262 -13.03 8.98 -12.35
C ALA A 262 -12.84 10.06 -11.27
N TYR A 263 -12.33 9.62 -10.10
CA TYR A 263 -12.00 10.49 -8.96
C TYR A 263 -10.49 10.68 -8.74
N PHE A 264 -9.73 10.58 -9.82
CA PHE A 264 -8.27 10.72 -9.88
C PHE A 264 -7.85 11.27 -11.25
N PRO A 265 -6.63 11.80 -11.40
CA PRO A 265 -6.17 12.34 -12.68
C PRO A 265 -6.00 11.24 -13.72
N THR A 266 -6.75 11.31 -14.82
CA THR A 266 -6.62 10.42 -15.98
C THR A 266 -7.10 11.13 -17.24
N ALA A 267 -6.58 10.70 -18.40
CA ALA A 267 -7.07 11.11 -19.71
C ALA A 267 -8.10 10.13 -20.30
N GLN A 268 -8.36 9.01 -19.62
CA GLN A 268 -9.17 7.91 -20.15
C GLN A 268 -10.67 8.06 -19.90
N LEU A 269 -11.03 8.78 -18.83
CA LEU A 269 -12.40 9.02 -18.37
C LEU A 269 -12.55 10.48 -17.94
N SER A 270 -13.80 10.93 -17.80
CA SER A 270 -14.09 12.27 -17.28
C SER A 270 -13.73 12.34 -15.80
N VAL A 271 -12.84 13.26 -15.42
CA VAL A 271 -12.45 13.44 -14.02
C VAL A 271 -13.43 14.39 -13.34
N GLN A 272 -14.25 13.88 -12.41
CA GLN A 272 -15.19 14.70 -11.67
C GLN A 272 -14.49 15.50 -10.56
N GLN A 273 -13.60 14.84 -9.80
CA GLN A 273 -12.81 15.50 -8.76
C GLN A 273 -11.56 14.66 -8.45
N ASP A 274 -10.38 15.27 -8.42
CA ASP A 274 -9.14 14.59 -8.01
C ASP A 274 -9.08 14.46 -6.49
N ILE A 275 -9.63 13.40 -5.90
CA ILE A 275 -9.67 13.20 -4.44
C ILE A 275 -9.02 11.90 -3.97
N LEU A 276 -8.67 11.00 -4.89
CA LEU A 276 -8.11 9.69 -4.56
C LEU A 276 -6.82 9.79 -3.75
N ASN A 277 -5.82 10.56 -4.22
CA ASN A 277 -4.55 10.69 -3.50
C ASN A 277 -4.76 11.31 -2.12
N ARG A 278 -5.64 12.32 -2.02
CA ARG A 278 -6.01 12.97 -0.76
C ARG A 278 -6.52 11.95 0.24
N THR A 279 -7.55 11.18 -0.14
CA THR A 279 -8.17 10.17 0.72
C THR A 279 -7.20 9.04 1.08
N LEU A 280 -6.48 8.50 0.10
CA LEU A 280 -5.57 7.37 0.28
C LEU A 280 -4.46 7.68 1.30
N TRP A 281 -3.78 8.81 1.12
CA TRP A 281 -2.66 9.19 2.00
C TRP A 281 -3.11 9.52 3.42
N GLN A 282 -4.24 10.22 3.56
CA GLN A 282 -4.77 10.58 4.87
C GLN A 282 -5.30 9.34 5.62
N ALA A 283 -5.92 8.38 4.91
CA ALA A 283 -6.33 7.11 5.51
C ALA A 283 -5.15 6.30 6.05
N GLN A 284 -4.03 6.27 5.32
CA GLN A 284 -2.79 5.62 5.75
C GLN A 284 -2.17 6.32 6.96
N THR A 285 -1.92 7.62 6.86
CA THR A 285 -1.12 8.37 7.83
C THR A 285 -1.88 8.73 9.11
N ARG A 286 -3.21 8.87 9.06
CA ARG A 286 -4.02 9.31 10.23
C ARG A 286 -4.92 8.23 10.81
N ALA A 287 -5.34 7.25 10.01
CA ALA A 287 -6.23 6.19 10.45
C ALA A 287 -5.61 4.77 10.38
N GLY A 288 -4.32 4.67 10.03
CA GLY A 288 -3.59 3.40 9.99
C GLY A 288 -4.14 2.39 8.98
N GLN A 289 -4.81 2.87 7.92
CA GLN A 289 -5.43 2.00 6.93
C GLN A 289 -4.43 1.55 5.88
N SER A 290 -4.42 0.26 5.54
CA SER A 290 -3.97 -0.19 4.22
C SER A 290 -5.06 0.13 3.19
N VAL A 291 -4.72 0.77 2.08
CA VAL A 291 -5.71 1.20 1.08
C VAL A 291 -5.59 0.33 -0.16
N ILE A 292 -6.68 -0.35 -0.51
CA ILE A 292 -6.82 -1.17 -1.72
C ILE A 292 -7.80 -0.46 -2.65
N LEU A 293 -7.52 -0.46 -3.95
CA LEU A 293 -8.45 0.09 -4.95
C LEU A 293 -9.16 -1.02 -5.68
N GLU A 294 -10.49 -0.98 -5.66
CA GLU A 294 -11.32 -1.88 -6.43
C GLU A 294 -11.63 -1.26 -7.81
N LEU A 295 -11.22 -1.96 -8.87
CA LEU A 295 -11.50 -1.58 -10.25
C LEU A 295 -12.28 -2.68 -10.96
N PRO A 296 -13.32 -2.35 -11.75
CA PRO A 296 -13.97 -3.33 -12.62
C PRO A 296 -12.96 -3.86 -13.66
N VAL A 297 -12.97 -5.17 -13.92
CA VAL A 297 -12.10 -5.77 -14.95
C VAL A 297 -12.38 -5.18 -16.33
N TYR A 298 -13.65 -4.90 -16.62
CA TYR A 298 -14.11 -4.31 -17.88
C TYR A 298 -14.89 -3.02 -17.58
N PRO A 299 -14.20 -1.88 -17.32
CA PRO A 299 -14.87 -0.62 -17.03
C PRO A 299 -15.76 -0.15 -18.19
N GLN A 300 -15.33 -0.42 -19.43
CA GLN A 300 -16.11 -0.16 -20.65
C GLN A 300 -16.10 -1.42 -21.52
N LYS A 301 -17.28 -1.84 -22.02
CA LYS A 301 -17.44 -3.11 -22.74
C LYS A 301 -16.63 -3.18 -24.03
N ASN A 302 -16.42 -2.03 -24.68
CA ASN A 302 -15.67 -1.89 -25.92
C ASN A 302 -14.16 -1.62 -25.74
N LYS A 303 -13.67 -1.48 -24.50
CA LYS A 303 -12.25 -1.25 -24.20
C LYS A 303 -11.74 -2.26 -23.16
N PRO A 304 -11.46 -3.51 -23.56
CA PRO A 304 -11.15 -4.60 -22.63
C PRO A 304 -9.86 -4.42 -21.82
N PHE A 305 -8.96 -3.51 -22.22
CA PHE A 305 -7.70 -3.23 -21.54
C PHE A 305 -7.68 -1.88 -20.79
N LEU A 306 -8.78 -1.13 -20.82
CA LEU A 306 -8.89 0.19 -20.18
C LEU A 306 -8.50 0.16 -18.70
N VAL A 307 -8.81 -0.93 -17.99
CA VAL A 307 -8.46 -1.07 -16.57
C VAL A 307 -6.95 -1.00 -16.32
N ALA A 308 -6.11 -1.46 -17.25
CA ALA A 308 -4.66 -1.39 -17.09
C ALA A 308 -4.15 0.06 -17.21
N ASP A 309 -4.72 0.85 -18.13
CA ASP A 309 -4.41 2.27 -18.29
C ASP A 309 -4.89 3.09 -17.08
N LEU A 310 -6.10 2.83 -16.60
CA LEU A 310 -6.64 3.47 -15.39
C LEU A 310 -5.80 3.12 -14.15
N ALA A 311 -5.44 1.85 -13.98
CA ALA A 311 -4.59 1.41 -12.87
C ALA A 311 -3.20 2.05 -12.93
N LYS A 312 -2.62 2.21 -14.13
CA LYS A 312 -1.36 2.93 -14.34
C LYS A 312 -1.47 4.39 -13.90
N ASP A 313 -2.50 5.10 -14.34
CA ASP A 313 -2.73 6.50 -13.98
C ASP A 313 -2.92 6.67 -12.46
N ILE A 314 -3.64 5.74 -11.83
CA ILE A 314 -3.75 5.64 -10.37
C ILE A 314 -2.37 5.47 -9.73
N ALA A 315 -1.60 4.45 -10.13
CA ALA A 315 -0.33 4.12 -9.49
C ALA A 315 0.70 5.24 -9.64
N ARG A 316 0.69 5.94 -10.79
CA ARG A 316 1.54 7.11 -11.08
C ARG A 316 1.47 8.18 -10.00
N PHE A 317 0.27 8.50 -9.52
CA PHE A 317 0.06 9.53 -8.50
C PHE A 317 -0.14 8.94 -7.09
N ASN A 318 -0.02 7.63 -6.90
CA ASN A 318 -0.31 6.96 -5.63
C ASN A 318 0.70 5.82 -5.37
N SER A 319 1.99 6.16 -5.31
CA SER A 319 3.07 5.18 -5.12
C SER A 319 2.95 4.35 -3.84
N ASN A 320 2.22 4.86 -2.83
CA ASN A 320 2.02 4.17 -1.56
C ASN A 320 0.81 3.22 -1.52
N LEU A 321 0.19 2.91 -2.65
CA LEU A 321 -0.97 2.02 -2.72
C LEU A 321 -0.69 0.62 -2.10
N SER A 322 -1.62 0.11 -1.29
CA SER A 322 -1.48 -1.19 -0.62
C SER A 322 -2.00 -2.37 -1.44
N GLY A 323 -2.69 -2.11 -2.56
CA GLY A 323 -3.11 -3.14 -3.50
C GLY A 323 -4.14 -2.68 -4.53
N ILE A 324 -4.34 -3.51 -5.55
CA ILE A 324 -5.43 -3.36 -6.53
C ILE A 324 -6.26 -4.65 -6.53
N GLN A 325 -7.57 -4.49 -6.40
CA GLN A 325 -8.56 -5.53 -6.52
C GLN A 325 -9.28 -5.39 -7.85
N LEU A 326 -9.16 -6.40 -8.72
CA LEU A 326 -9.93 -6.45 -9.95
C LEU A 326 -11.27 -7.15 -9.71
N ASN A 327 -12.38 -6.43 -9.91
CA ASN A 327 -13.73 -6.95 -9.76
C ASN A 327 -14.18 -7.63 -11.06
N ALA A 328 -14.22 -8.96 -11.03
CA ALA A 328 -14.69 -9.81 -12.11
C ALA A 328 -16.15 -10.26 -11.93
N GLY A 329 -16.81 -9.88 -10.83
CA GLY A 329 -18.20 -10.21 -10.56
C GLY A 329 -18.48 -11.72 -10.69
N THR A 330 -19.50 -12.06 -11.48
CA THR A 330 -19.96 -13.45 -11.71
C THR A 330 -19.23 -14.15 -12.88
N THR A 331 -18.21 -13.52 -13.47
CA THR A 331 -17.55 -13.99 -14.71
C THR A 331 -17.05 -15.43 -14.62
N LEU A 332 -16.64 -15.90 -13.42
CA LEU A 332 -16.11 -17.24 -13.22
C LEU A 332 -17.08 -18.21 -12.52
N ASN A 333 -18.38 -17.89 -12.44
CA ASN A 333 -19.36 -18.80 -11.82
C ASN A 333 -19.42 -20.15 -12.56
N CYS A 334 -19.22 -20.16 -13.88
CA CYS A 334 -19.12 -21.39 -14.68
C CYS A 334 -18.00 -22.34 -14.20
N ALA A 335 -16.91 -21.82 -13.65
CA ALA A 335 -15.77 -22.62 -13.21
C ALA A 335 -15.98 -23.24 -11.82
N MET A 336 -17.06 -22.86 -11.12
CA MET A 336 -17.40 -23.36 -9.80
C MET A 336 -18.38 -24.54 -9.85
N GLN A 337 -19.03 -24.77 -11.00
CA GLN A 337 -20.05 -25.80 -11.18
C GLN A 337 -19.42 -27.18 -11.50
N SER A 338 -20.06 -28.25 -11.03
CA SER A 338 -19.63 -29.65 -11.27
C SER A 338 -19.92 -30.17 -12.69
N THR A 339 -20.97 -29.66 -13.35
CA THR A 339 -21.33 -30.02 -14.72
C THR A 339 -20.65 -29.12 -15.75
N THR A 340 -19.93 -29.75 -16.68
CA THR A 340 -19.17 -29.14 -17.79
C THR A 340 -20.05 -28.25 -18.68
N ILE A 341 -20.15 -26.96 -18.36
CA ILE A 341 -20.65 -25.95 -19.31
C ILE A 341 -19.49 -25.55 -20.21
N LYS A 342 -19.49 -26.08 -21.45
CA LYS A 342 -18.59 -25.73 -22.56
C LYS A 342 -17.17 -25.43 -22.09
N GLU A 343 -16.35 -26.45 -21.84
CA GLU A 343 -14.95 -26.34 -21.37
C GLU A 343 -14.18 -25.18 -22.03
N ASN A 344 -14.44 -24.91 -23.31
CA ASN A 344 -13.82 -23.82 -24.06
C ASN A 344 -14.24 -22.41 -23.62
N ALA A 345 -15.51 -22.14 -23.31
CA ALA A 345 -15.98 -20.77 -23.03
C ALA A 345 -15.51 -20.27 -21.66
N CYS A 346 -15.65 -21.10 -20.62
CA CYS A 346 -15.20 -20.76 -19.27
C CYS A 346 -13.67 -20.70 -19.19
N ALA A 347 -12.96 -21.62 -19.85
CA ALA A 347 -11.50 -21.56 -19.95
C ALA A 347 -11.02 -20.29 -20.68
N ASN A 348 -11.75 -19.83 -21.71
CA ASN A 348 -11.43 -18.58 -22.39
C ASN A 348 -11.63 -17.36 -21.48
N GLN A 349 -12.71 -17.31 -20.67
CA GLN A 349 -12.91 -16.24 -19.69
C GLN A 349 -11.79 -16.20 -18.64
N LEU A 350 -11.39 -17.36 -18.12
CA LEU A 350 -10.26 -17.46 -17.19
C LEU A 350 -8.97 -16.96 -17.83
N LYS A 351 -8.65 -17.38 -19.06
CA LYS A 351 -7.45 -16.92 -19.80
C LYS A 351 -7.46 -15.40 -20.02
N GLN A 352 -8.59 -14.84 -20.45
CA GLN A 352 -8.73 -13.40 -20.66
C GLN A 352 -8.54 -12.63 -19.35
N LEU A 353 -9.15 -13.09 -18.28
CA LEU A 353 -9.02 -12.47 -16.96
C LEU A 353 -7.58 -12.52 -16.45
N THR A 354 -6.91 -13.66 -16.56
CA THR A 354 -5.49 -13.79 -16.22
C THR A 354 -4.63 -12.81 -17.01
N TYR A 355 -4.88 -12.69 -18.32
CA TYR A 355 -4.14 -11.75 -19.17
C TYR A 355 -4.34 -10.29 -18.75
N VAL A 356 -5.59 -9.87 -18.49
CA VAL A 356 -5.90 -8.51 -18.01
C VAL A 356 -5.29 -8.24 -16.64
N SER A 357 -5.33 -9.21 -15.72
CA SER A 357 -4.67 -9.12 -14.41
C SER A 357 -3.16 -8.92 -14.54
N GLN A 358 -2.49 -9.73 -15.37
CA GLN A 358 -1.05 -9.62 -15.60
C GLN A 358 -0.66 -8.30 -16.27
N LEU A 359 -1.46 -7.85 -17.25
CA LEU A 359 -1.27 -6.57 -17.91
C LEU A 359 -1.39 -5.42 -16.90
N THR A 360 -2.42 -5.44 -16.07
CA THR A 360 -2.65 -4.45 -15.01
C THR A 360 -1.48 -4.43 -14.01
N GLN A 361 -1.07 -5.59 -13.51
CA GLN A 361 0.08 -5.72 -12.60
C GLN A 361 1.36 -5.13 -13.21
N LYS A 362 1.65 -5.48 -14.47
CA LYS A 362 2.81 -4.97 -15.19
C LYS A 362 2.75 -3.45 -15.41
N ALA A 363 1.56 -2.90 -15.65
CA ALA A 363 1.36 -1.48 -15.91
C ALA A 363 1.61 -0.62 -14.66
N VAL A 364 1.29 -1.13 -13.47
CA VAL A 364 1.44 -0.37 -12.22
C VAL A 364 2.79 -0.53 -11.52
N LYS A 365 3.42 -1.70 -11.68
CA LYS A 365 4.68 -2.06 -10.99
C LYS A 365 5.77 -0.97 -11.05
N PRO A 366 5.97 -0.24 -12.16
CA PRO A 366 7.01 0.78 -12.23
C PRO A 366 6.82 1.97 -11.27
N TYR A 367 5.60 2.19 -10.79
CA TYR A 367 5.24 3.37 -9.99
C TYR A 367 5.10 3.07 -8.49
N LEU A 368 4.83 1.80 -8.15
CA LEU A 368 4.58 1.39 -6.77
C LEU A 368 5.87 1.36 -5.95
N ASN A 369 5.79 1.90 -4.74
CA ASN A 369 6.89 1.87 -3.78
C ASN A 369 7.20 0.42 -3.38
N MET A 370 8.42 -0.05 -3.66
CA MET A 370 8.90 -1.40 -3.34
C MET A 370 8.98 -1.67 -1.85
N SER A 371 9.03 -0.62 -1.02
CA SER A 371 8.92 -0.78 0.43
C SER A 371 7.50 -1.14 0.88
N ASN A 372 6.50 -0.93 0.01
CA ASN A 372 5.14 -1.38 0.24
C ASN A 372 4.88 -2.71 -0.47
N GLN A 373 4.12 -3.59 0.20
CA GLN A 373 3.68 -4.84 -0.39
C GLN A 373 2.30 -4.66 -1.01
N ALA A 374 2.27 -3.98 -2.16
CA ALA A 374 1.04 -3.87 -2.93
C ALA A 374 0.60 -5.27 -3.37
N GLN A 375 -0.56 -5.71 -2.87
CA GLN A 375 -1.12 -7.03 -3.20
C GLN A 375 -2.21 -6.90 -4.26
N PHE A 376 -2.17 -7.81 -5.23
CA PHE A 376 -3.15 -7.87 -6.30
C PHE A 376 -4.17 -8.95 -6.01
N SER A 377 -5.44 -8.55 -5.92
CA SER A 377 -6.54 -9.46 -5.66
C SER A 377 -7.52 -9.52 -6.82
N LEU A 378 -8.20 -10.66 -6.93
CA LEU A 378 -9.33 -10.83 -7.81
C LEU A 378 -10.60 -10.96 -6.97
N LEU A 379 -11.58 -10.09 -7.20
CA LEU A 379 -12.89 -10.17 -6.56
C LEU A 379 -13.87 -10.90 -7.46
N LEU A 380 -14.50 -11.95 -6.89
CA LEU A 380 -15.59 -12.71 -7.49
C LEU A 380 -16.86 -12.55 -6.65
N THR A 381 -18.00 -12.70 -7.29
CA THR A 381 -19.33 -12.75 -6.65
C THR A 381 -19.96 -14.10 -6.98
N PRO A 382 -19.56 -15.19 -6.30
CA PRO A 382 -20.12 -16.51 -6.55
C PRO A 382 -21.63 -16.53 -6.29
N ASP A 383 -22.35 -17.33 -7.09
CA ASP A 383 -23.69 -17.75 -6.71
C ASP A 383 -23.59 -18.72 -5.52
N PHE A 384 -24.66 -18.81 -4.72
CA PHE A 384 -24.72 -19.79 -3.63
C PHE A 384 -24.91 -21.23 -4.13
N GLU A 385 -25.39 -21.37 -5.36
CA GLU A 385 -25.66 -22.64 -6.02
C GLU A 385 -24.48 -23.02 -6.91
N HIS A 386 -24.21 -24.32 -7.04
CA HIS A 386 -23.17 -24.87 -7.92
C HIS A 386 -21.75 -24.38 -7.60
N ILE A 387 -21.35 -24.49 -6.33
CA ILE A 387 -20.04 -24.06 -5.81
C ILE A 387 -19.08 -25.22 -5.52
N GLU A 388 -19.39 -26.43 -6.00
CA GLU A 388 -18.67 -27.65 -5.63
C GLU A 388 -17.18 -27.60 -6.04
N ASN A 389 -16.86 -26.93 -7.15
CA ASN A 389 -15.50 -26.78 -7.66
C ASN A 389 -14.79 -25.50 -7.18
N LEU A 390 -15.39 -24.73 -6.26
CA LEU A 390 -14.78 -23.51 -5.71
C LEU A 390 -13.36 -23.75 -5.14
N PRO A 391 -13.06 -24.82 -4.37
CA PRO A 391 -11.71 -25.09 -3.88
C PRO A 391 -10.67 -25.24 -5.00
N THR A 392 -11.04 -25.92 -6.09
CA THR A 392 -10.16 -26.11 -7.25
C THR A 392 -9.90 -24.80 -7.96
N LEU A 393 -10.95 -24.00 -8.20
CA LEU A 393 -10.81 -22.67 -8.80
C LEU A 393 -9.91 -21.76 -7.96
N LEU A 394 -10.11 -21.73 -6.64
CA LEU A 394 -9.29 -20.91 -5.74
C LEU A 394 -7.81 -21.30 -5.81
N LYS A 395 -7.49 -22.60 -5.83
CA LYS A 395 -6.10 -23.07 -5.99
C LYS A 395 -5.49 -22.59 -7.31
N THR A 396 -6.25 -22.65 -8.40
CA THR A 396 -5.82 -22.15 -9.73
C THR A 396 -5.59 -20.65 -9.69
N LEU A 397 -6.53 -19.86 -9.19
CA LEU A 397 -6.42 -18.40 -9.14
C LEU A 397 -5.27 -17.93 -8.24
N LEU A 398 -5.07 -18.58 -7.09
CA LEU A 398 -4.00 -18.29 -6.15
C LEU A 398 -2.61 -18.73 -6.65
N SER A 399 -2.52 -19.46 -7.77
CA SER A 399 -1.23 -19.66 -8.45
C SER A 399 -0.78 -18.43 -9.25
N GLN A 400 -1.70 -17.47 -9.51
CA GLN A 400 -1.48 -16.33 -10.39
C GLN A 400 -1.77 -14.96 -9.74
N HIS A 401 -2.49 -14.93 -8.62
CA HIS A 401 -2.88 -13.72 -7.89
C HIS A 401 -2.44 -13.82 -6.44
N ASP A 402 -2.10 -12.72 -5.80
CA ASP A 402 -1.71 -12.70 -4.38
C ASP A 402 -2.86 -13.16 -3.49
N LEU A 403 -4.05 -12.63 -3.76
CA LEU A 403 -5.28 -12.88 -3.01
C LEU A 403 -6.48 -13.15 -3.94
N VAL A 404 -7.50 -13.84 -3.42
CA VAL A 404 -8.82 -13.93 -4.05
C VAL A 404 -9.87 -13.49 -3.05
N ASN A 405 -10.72 -12.54 -3.42
CA ASN A 405 -11.82 -12.06 -2.61
C ASN A 405 -13.14 -12.64 -3.13
N LEU A 406 -14.00 -13.11 -2.24
CA LEU A 406 -15.34 -13.57 -2.58
C LEU A 406 -16.37 -12.69 -1.87
N LYS A 407 -17.27 -12.08 -2.64
CA LYS A 407 -18.35 -11.23 -2.12
C LYS A 407 -19.68 -11.97 -2.08
N PHE A 408 -20.37 -11.83 -0.96
CA PHE A 408 -21.68 -12.44 -0.72
C PHE A 408 -22.67 -11.44 -0.11
N ASN A 409 -23.92 -11.48 -0.56
CA ASN A 409 -25.05 -10.95 0.20
C ASN A 409 -25.71 -12.12 0.95
N ILE A 410 -25.60 -12.12 2.27
CA ILE A 410 -26.01 -13.25 3.11
C ILE A 410 -27.35 -13.05 3.81
N VAL A 411 -27.98 -11.88 3.67
CA VAL A 411 -29.26 -11.57 4.32
C VAL A 411 -30.33 -12.51 3.76
N GLY A 412 -30.98 -13.27 4.65
CA GLY A 412 -31.93 -14.32 4.31
C GLY A 412 -31.31 -15.60 3.72
N LYS A 413 -29.97 -15.70 3.68
CA LYS A 413 -29.22 -16.78 3.00
C LYS A 413 -28.15 -17.44 3.89
N GLN A 414 -28.32 -17.39 5.21
CA GLN A 414 -27.35 -17.95 6.17
C GLN A 414 -27.05 -19.44 5.95
N LYS A 415 -28.05 -20.26 5.61
CA LYS A 415 -27.83 -21.71 5.38
C LYS A 415 -26.89 -21.94 4.19
N GLN A 416 -27.12 -21.22 3.11
CA GLN A 416 -26.30 -21.27 1.90
C GLN A 416 -24.89 -20.75 2.18
N PHE A 417 -24.76 -19.65 2.93
CA PHE A 417 -23.45 -19.14 3.31
C PHE A 417 -22.67 -20.10 4.21
N ASN A 418 -23.33 -20.77 5.16
CA ASN A 418 -22.69 -21.80 5.98
C ASN A 418 -22.20 -23.00 5.14
N HIS A 419 -22.91 -23.33 4.05
CA HIS A 419 -22.44 -24.34 3.09
C HIS A 419 -21.16 -23.89 2.37
N VAL A 420 -21.09 -22.63 1.91
CA VAL A 420 -19.86 -22.04 1.36
C VAL A 420 -18.71 -22.14 2.37
N LEU A 421 -18.95 -21.77 3.62
CA LEU A 421 -17.93 -21.83 4.67
C LEU A 421 -17.46 -23.27 4.95
N ALA A 422 -18.36 -24.25 4.90
CA ALA A 422 -17.98 -25.66 5.04
C ALA A 422 -17.03 -26.10 3.92
N ILE A 423 -17.30 -25.69 2.67
CA ILE A 423 -16.42 -25.95 1.52
C ILE A 423 -15.06 -25.26 1.71
N LEU A 424 -15.05 -23.97 2.06
CA LEU A 424 -13.80 -23.23 2.30
C LEU A 424 -13.00 -23.79 3.48
N ASN A 425 -13.66 -24.39 4.47
CA ASN A 425 -13.00 -24.98 5.62
C ASN A 425 -12.13 -26.20 5.24
N THR A 426 -12.38 -26.83 4.08
CA THR A 426 -11.57 -27.96 3.55
C THR A 426 -10.20 -27.53 3.04
N LEU A 427 -9.96 -26.23 2.84
CA LEU A 427 -8.70 -25.71 2.32
C LEU A 427 -7.59 -25.70 3.39
N ASP A 428 -6.36 -25.96 2.95
CA ASP A 428 -5.17 -25.82 3.80
C ASP A 428 -4.97 -24.36 4.24
N SER A 429 -4.25 -24.19 5.36
CA SER A 429 -3.92 -22.87 5.94
C SER A 429 -3.27 -21.91 4.94
N LYS A 430 -2.38 -22.41 4.06
CA LYS A 430 -1.71 -21.62 3.02
C LYS A 430 -2.68 -20.95 2.02
N TYR A 431 -3.84 -21.57 1.77
CA TYR A 431 -4.87 -20.99 0.90
C TYR A 431 -5.81 -20.09 1.68
N LYS A 432 -6.22 -20.50 2.90
CA LYS A 432 -7.08 -19.68 3.78
C LYS A 432 -6.46 -18.32 4.09
N GLN A 433 -5.13 -18.26 4.25
CA GLN A 433 -4.38 -17.01 4.44
C GLN A 433 -4.49 -16.04 3.25
N ARG A 434 -4.80 -16.53 2.04
CA ARG A 434 -4.84 -15.77 0.80
C ARG A 434 -6.26 -15.52 0.28
N ILE A 435 -7.27 -15.93 1.03
CA ILE A 435 -8.68 -15.70 0.70
C ILE A 435 -9.20 -14.52 1.52
N MET A 436 -9.89 -13.60 0.85
CA MET A 436 -10.67 -12.53 1.46
C MET A 436 -12.16 -12.85 1.33
N LEU A 437 -12.97 -12.50 2.34
CA LEU A 437 -14.42 -12.64 2.29
C LEU A 437 -15.12 -11.31 2.56
N THR A 438 -15.93 -10.87 1.61
CA THR A 438 -16.65 -9.60 1.68
C THR A 438 -18.15 -9.86 1.85
N LEU A 439 -18.76 -9.28 2.88
CA LEU A 439 -20.21 -9.34 3.08
C LEU A 439 -20.85 -8.00 2.72
N SER A 440 -21.85 -8.01 1.84
CA SER A 440 -22.62 -6.80 1.55
C SER A 440 -23.36 -6.33 2.80
N LEU A 441 -23.31 -5.04 3.10
CA LEU A 441 -24.14 -4.45 4.16
C LEU A 441 -25.62 -4.50 3.79
N PRO A 442 -26.53 -4.61 4.78
CA PRO A 442 -27.97 -4.56 4.53
C PRO A 442 -28.39 -3.17 4.03
N GLU A 443 -29.31 -3.12 3.07
CA GLU A 443 -29.88 -1.86 2.55
C GLU A 443 -30.82 -1.17 3.57
N ASN A 444 -31.37 -1.94 4.52
CA ASN A 444 -32.32 -1.44 5.52
C ASN A 444 -31.74 -1.54 6.95
N SER A 445 -32.27 -0.72 7.85
CA SER A 445 -31.89 -0.74 9.28
C SER A 445 -32.54 -1.89 10.06
N GLN A 446 -32.99 -2.96 9.40
CA GLN A 446 -33.65 -4.07 10.10
C GLN A 446 -32.63 -4.83 10.95
N GLN A 447 -32.82 -4.81 12.27
CA GLN A 447 -31.90 -5.42 13.24
C GLN A 447 -31.53 -6.86 12.89
N ASN A 448 -32.48 -7.67 12.41
CA ASN A 448 -32.23 -9.07 12.03
C ASN A 448 -31.19 -9.19 10.91
N ALA A 449 -31.28 -8.37 9.86
CA ALA A 449 -30.32 -8.40 8.75
C ALA A 449 -28.90 -8.04 9.21
N TRP A 450 -28.76 -7.08 10.14
CA TRP A 450 -27.48 -6.72 10.74
C TRP A 450 -26.92 -7.84 11.63
N GLN A 451 -27.77 -8.55 12.38
CA GLN A 451 -27.34 -9.73 13.15
C GLN A 451 -26.88 -10.87 12.24
N GLU A 452 -27.52 -11.05 11.07
CA GLU A 452 -27.09 -12.06 10.11
C GLU A 452 -25.69 -11.76 9.58
N VAL A 453 -25.40 -10.52 9.19
CA VAL A 453 -24.06 -10.07 8.76
C VAL A 453 -23.04 -10.26 9.89
N LYS A 454 -23.37 -9.83 11.11
CA LYS A 454 -22.52 -10.03 12.30
C LYS A 454 -22.16 -11.49 12.51
N GLN A 455 -23.16 -12.39 12.46
CA GLN A 455 -22.93 -13.82 12.65
C GLN A 455 -22.12 -14.42 11.49
N GLY A 456 -22.32 -13.94 10.26
CA GLY A 456 -21.52 -14.29 9.09
C GLY A 456 -20.04 -14.00 9.31
N LEU A 457 -19.69 -12.80 9.80
CA LEU A 457 -18.31 -12.41 10.08
C LEU A 457 -17.66 -13.31 11.15
N PHE A 458 -18.37 -13.63 12.24
CA PHE A 458 -17.87 -14.60 13.23
C PHE A 458 -17.68 -16.00 12.64
N ASN A 459 -18.58 -16.44 11.77
CA ASN A 459 -18.45 -17.75 11.12
C ASN A 459 -17.24 -17.81 10.19
N ILE A 460 -16.90 -16.70 9.51
CA ILE A 460 -15.67 -16.58 8.72
C ILE A 460 -14.43 -16.78 9.61
N GLN A 461 -14.36 -16.08 10.74
CA GLN A 461 -13.25 -16.21 11.69
C GLN A 461 -13.10 -17.65 12.22
N ARG A 462 -14.22 -18.31 12.53
CA ARG A 462 -14.25 -19.69 13.07
C ARG A 462 -13.60 -20.72 12.15
N ILE A 463 -13.63 -20.52 10.83
CA ILE A 463 -12.99 -21.44 9.87
C ILE A 463 -11.52 -21.09 9.58
N GLY A 464 -10.97 -20.09 10.27
CA GLY A 464 -9.56 -19.69 10.19
C GLY A 464 -9.23 -18.73 9.05
N ILE A 465 -10.23 -18.07 8.44
CA ILE A 465 -10.00 -17.00 7.45
C ILE A 465 -9.95 -15.67 8.21
N GLN A 466 -8.82 -14.98 8.11
CA GLN A 466 -8.55 -13.73 8.85
C GLN A 466 -8.60 -12.46 7.98
N LYS A 467 -9.01 -12.60 6.71
CA LYS A 467 -9.21 -11.46 5.81
C LYS A 467 -10.67 -11.37 5.45
N PHE A 468 -11.40 -10.45 6.07
CA PHE A 468 -12.81 -10.31 5.83
C PHE A 468 -13.30 -8.91 6.17
N GLY A 469 -14.47 -8.56 5.67
CA GLY A 469 -14.98 -7.22 5.84
C GLY A 469 -16.33 -7.04 5.19
N VAL A 470 -16.71 -5.78 5.05
CA VAL A 470 -18.03 -5.41 4.55
C VAL A 470 -17.95 -4.44 3.38
N ASP A 471 -18.92 -4.54 2.47
CA ASP A 471 -19.07 -3.65 1.32
C ASP A 471 -20.33 -2.80 1.41
N GLY A 472 -20.25 -1.58 0.88
CA GLY A 472 -21.31 -0.58 0.94
C GLY A 472 -21.25 0.30 2.19
N TYR A 473 -20.06 0.51 2.76
CA TYR A 473 -19.90 1.43 3.89
C TYR A 473 -20.20 2.86 3.44
N THR A 474 -21.03 3.55 4.21
CA THR A 474 -21.38 4.95 3.96
C THR A 474 -21.40 5.77 5.23
N ASN A 475 -21.45 7.09 5.08
CA ASN A 475 -21.61 7.99 6.22
C ASN A 475 -22.93 7.71 6.96
N GLU A 476 -24.00 7.41 6.23
CA GLU A 476 -25.34 7.16 6.76
C GLU A 476 -25.41 5.85 7.57
N ASN A 477 -24.83 4.76 7.04
CA ASN A 477 -24.89 3.45 7.71
C ASN A 477 -23.76 3.21 8.71
N SER A 478 -22.75 4.10 8.77
CA SER A 478 -21.61 3.97 9.68
C SER A 478 -22.01 3.76 11.14
N LYS A 479 -23.07 4.41 11.63
CA LYS A 479 -23.57 4.21 12.99
C LYS A 479 -23.95 2.73 13.23
N ASN A 480 -24.68 2.13 12.28
CA ASN A 480 -25.08 0.72 12.36
C ASN A 480 -23.86 -0.20 12.25
N VAL A 481 -22.88 0.12 11.41
CA VAL A 481 -21.63 -0.64 11.31
C VAL A 481 -20.91 -0.68 12.68
N HIS A 482 -20.80 0.46 13.36
CA HIS A 482 -20.21 0.51 14.70
C HIS A 482 -21.07 -0.22 15.73
N GLU A 483 -22.39 -0.04 15.71
CA GLU A 483 -23.30 -0.66 16.69
C GLU A 483 -23.32 -2.19 16.57
N TYR A 484 -23.44 -2.72 15.34
CA TYR A 484 -23.64 -4.14 15.10
C TYR A 484 -22.34 -4.90 14.81
N LEU A 485 -21.39 -4.27 14.12
CA LEU A 485 -20.25 -4.96 13.50
C LEU A 485 -18.89 -4.57 14.11
N TYR A 486 -18.84 -3.66 15.10
CA TYR A 486 -17.58 -3.31 15.77
C TYR A 486 -16.88 -4.54 16.34
N ASN A 487 -17.59 -5.42 17.05
CA ASN A 487 -16.97 -6.59 17.68
C ASN A 487 -16.26 -7.54 16.67
N PRO A 488 -16.91 -8.01 15.59
CA PRO A 488 -16.22 -8.87 14.62
C PRO A 488 -15.18 -8.16 13.73
N ILE A 489 -15.32 -6.86 13.46
CA ILE A 489 -14.42 -6.12 12.55
C ILE A 489 -13.25 -5.45 13.28
N SER A 490 -13.42 -5.02 14.51
CA SER A 490 -12.39 -4.28 15.24
C SER A 490 -11.19 -5.16 15.54
N LEU A 491 -9.98 -4.65 15.30
CA LEU A 491 -8.72 -5.26 15.73
C LEU A 491 -8.27 -4.75 17.10
N ASN A 492 -9.15 -4.04 17.82
CA ASN A 492 -8.83 -3.56 19.14
C ASN A 492 -8.77 -4.73 20.13
N SER A 493 -7.60 -4.94 20.73
CA SER A 493 -7.36 -6.01 21.70
C SER A 493 -7.95 -5.73 23.08
N SER A 494 -8.44 -4.49 23.33
CA SER A 494 -9.04 -4.09 24.61
C SER A 494 -10.41 -3.43 24.42
N SER A 495 -11.41 -3.95 25.12
CA SER A 495 -12.76 -3.36 25.17
C SER A 495 -12.80 -1.98 25.84
N VAL A 496 -11.78 -1.64 26.66
CA VAL A 496 -11.64 -0.35 27.35
C VAL A 496 -11.13 0.74 26.40
N MET A 497 -10.47 0.36 25.30
CA MET A 497 -9.93 1.28 24.29
C MET A 497 -10.97 1.69 23.24
N TYR A 498 -12.23 1.26 23.37
CA TYR A 498 -13.32 1.74 22.52
C TYR A 498 -13.62 3.19 22.88
N GLN A 499 -13.28 4.12 21.99
CA GLN A 499 -13.73 5.50 22.09
C GLN A 499 -15.19 5.55 21.63
N PRO A 500 -16.16 5.86 22.52
CA PRO A 500 -17.56 5.87 22.15
C PRO A 500 -17.83 6.86 21.03
N PHE A 501 -18.72 6.50 20.11
CA PHE A 501 -19.25 7.34 19.03
C PHE A 501 -19.74 8.73 19.51
N ALA A 502 -20.02 8.88 20.81
CA ALA A 502 -20.60 10.06 21.44
C ALA A 502 -19.73 11.34 21.42
N GLY A 503 -18.48 11.30 20.95
CA GLY A 503 -17.61 12.49 20.82
C GLY A 503 -17.37 13.00 19.40
N LEU A 504 -17.67 12.22 18.36
CA LEU A 504 -17.25 12.52 16.98
C LEU A 504 -18.30 13.23 16.13
N ALA A 505 -19.50 13.47 16.68
CA ALA A 505 -20.58 14.18 15.98
C ALA A 505 -20.43 15.71 16.00
N THR A 506 -19.46 16.28 16.72
CA THR A 506 -19.34 17.75 16.89
C THR A 506 -17.95 18.36 16.71
N GLU A 507 -16.90 17.59 16.47
CA GLU A 507 -15.54 18.16 16.33
C GLU A 507 -15.01 18.07 14.90
N GLY A 508 -15.75 18.70 13.98
CA GLY A 508 -15.18 19.30 12.78
C GLY A 508 -14.56 20.66 13.11
N LYS A 509 -13.60 20.73 14.04
CA LYS A 509 -12.77 21.92 14.30
C LYS A 509 -11.44 21.55 14.97
N LYS A 510 -10.41 21.30 14.16
CA LYS A 510 -9.12 22.02 14.19
C LYS A 510 -8.18 21.49 13.13
#